data_AF-A0A7V0IZ06-F1
#
_entry.id   AF-A0A7V0IZ06-F1
#
_cell.length_a   1.000
_cell.length_b   1.000
_cell.length_c   1.000
_cell.angle_alpha   90.00
_cell.angle_beta   90.00
_cell.angle_gamma   90.00
#
_symmetry.space_group_name_H-M   'P 1'
#
loop_
_entity.id
_entity.type
_entity.pdbx_description
1 polymer ?
#
loop_
_entity_poly.entity_id
_entity_poly.type
_entity_poly.pdbx_seq_one_letter_code
_entity_poly.pdbx_strand_id
1 'polypeptide(L)'
;YGYRWRMIRDHLHACHLYYTSNSILIRPLIAPTKSFAPFQNARQRIYMSATLGEGGDLERIFGRKKIERIPAPEGWDKQGIGRRFFVFPMRMRDEATSLNLAISWVTKFDRALVLTPSNRDADKVKEAIREIPATKDHALFAAAQLEASKKSFTQANSAIAVLANRYDGIDLIGDECRYLIIYGLPESTNLQERFIISRLGASVLFQVRIRTRITQAAGRCTRSSTDYALVVIIGDKVHQYFHMPEKRETLHPELQAEVNFGVDQSKVDDPSELGDNIDIFITHGPEWKTADNHILETRDELTQSPIPFTSQLGESVAYEVKYQDALWAGDFDSVLSAAKDVLAKLEGGNELKGYRALWNYLAGSAAYQTNQPQVAQEHFAAAFSCASALPWLKQIQELISDQNQTVPVDIIYGERIERIEGIFERFGKSGSAKIEKYFQTIREGLSSSESKPFEDAQVKLGRLLGFESGNTERSGDPDPWWIFGRQGIVFEDYTATGENPVISKKKVLQAKAHPNTLAEKHPGVSFSVVFCSTSDKLDLAAKDHTGNVFYISVEDFRRFSEECMNIMRKLWDSFQSPGVIEWREFVARKLTEAKLGSDDILARLTSKKLSSLAEGRQE
;
A
#
# COMPACT_ATOMS: atom_id res chain seq x y z
N TYR A 1 27.98 8.30 -4.43
CA TYR A 1 27.00 9.06 -5.25
C TYR A 1 27.52 9.55 -6.61
N GLY A 2 28.84 9.78 -6.79
CA GLY A 2 29.38 10.43 -8.00
C GLY A 2 29.07 9.76 -9.36
N TYR A 3 29.06 8.42 -9.45
CA TYR A 3 28.87 7.74 -10.75
C TYR A 3 27.44 7.87 -11.30
N ARG A 4 26.41 7.64 -10.47
CA ARG A 4 25.01 7.66 -10.91
C ARG A 4 24.57 9.05 -11.39
N TRP A 5 24.98 10.10 -10.67
CA TRP A 5 24.70 11.49 -11.07
C TRP A 5 25.36 11.86 -12.40
N ARG A 6 26.63 11.47 -12.59
CA ARG A 6 27.36 11.71 -13.85
C ARG A 6 26.64 11.12 -15.08
N MET A 7 25.91 10.02 -14.92
CA MET A 7 25.18 9.39 -16.02
C MET A 7 23.95 10.17 -16.48
N ILE A 8 23.37 11.03 -15.63
CA ILE A 8 22.09 11.71 -15.92
C ILE A 8 22.16 13.24 -15.90
N ARG A 9 23.22 13.83 -15.34
CA ARG A 9 23.32 15.29 -15.11
C ARG A 9 23.13 16.14 -16.37
N ASP A 10 23.53 15.61 -17.53
CA ASP A 10 23.45 16.32 -18.82
C ASP A 10 22.10 16.07 -19.53
N HIS A 11 21.21 15.25 -18.95
CA HIS A 11 19.94 14.82 -19.52
C HIS A 11 18.79 14.88 -18.48
N LEU A 12 18.81 15.88 -17.59
CA LEU A 12 17.77 16.04 -16.56
C LEU A 12 16.37 16.26 -17.15
N HIS A 13 16.28 16.87 -18.34
CA HIS A 13 15.02 17.04 -19.08
C HIS A 13 14.36 15.69 -19.43
N ALA A 14 15.14 14.61 -19.50
CA ALA A 14 14.66 13.26 -19.79
C ALA A 14 14.47 12.39 -18.54
N CYS A 15 14.53 13.00 -17.36
CA CYS A 15 14.33 12.36 -16.07
C CYS A 15 13.02 12.80 -15.42
N HIS A 16 12.48 11.93 -14.57
CA HIS A 16 11.33 12.20 -13.71
C HIS A 16 11.78 12.32 -12.25
N LEU A 17 11.08 13.19 -11.50
CA LEU A 17 11.30 13.42 -10.07
C LEU A 17 10.21 12.70 -9.27
N TYR A 18 10.63 11.84 -8.35
CA TYR A 18 9.76 11.19 -7.36
C TYR A 18 10.27 11.53 -5.97
N TYR A 19 9.39 11.85 -5.04
CA TYR A 19 9.81 12.26 -3.70
C TYR A 19 8.90 11.74 -2.59
N THR A 20 9.43 11.77 -1.38
CA THR A 20 8.78 11.47 -0.10
C THR A 20 9.31 12.48 0.92
N SER A 21 8.77 12.47 2.14
CA SER A 21 9.32 13.26 3.25
C SER A 21 10.80 12.95 3.54
N ASN A 22 11.31 11.78 3.15
CA ASN A 22 12.61 11.26 3.56
C ASN A 22 13.53 10.91 2.37
N SER A 23 13.08 11.06 1.12
CA SER A 23 13.85 10.61 -0.04
C SER A 23 13.43 11.31 -1.32
N ILE A 24 14.40 11.57 -2.19
CA ILE A 24 14.21 12.09 -3.54
C ILE A 24 14.88 11.13 -4.53
N LEU A 25 14.17 10.79 -5.60
CA LEU A 25 14.64 9.96 -6.69
C LEU A 25 14.48 10.71 -8.01
N ILE A 26 15.59 10.95 -8.70
CA ILE A 26 15.62 11.48 -10.06
C ILE A 26 16.10 10.36 -10.97
N ARG A 27 15.28 9.97 -11.94
CA ARG A 27 15.63 8.92 -12.91
C ARG A 27 14.82 9.02 -14.20
N PRO A 28 15.36 8.53 -15.32
CA PRO A 28 14.55 8.29 -16.52
C PRO A 28 13.49 7.18 -16.27
N LEU A 29 12.44 7.18 -17.08
CA LEU A 29 11.37 6.17 -17.01
C LEU A 29 11.94 4.78 -17.30
N ILE A 30 12.73 4.67 -18.36
CA ILE A 30 13.44 3.46 -18.80
C ILE A 30 14.94 3.75 -18.82
N ALA A 31 15.78 2.73 -18.59
CA ALA A 31 17.23 2.91 -18.60
C ALA A 31 17.72 3.32 -20.01
N PRO A 32 18.45 4.44 -20.17
CA PRO A 32 18.89 4.98 -21.46
C PRO A 32 20.17 4.26 -21.93
N THR A 33 20.14 2.93 -21.99
CA THR A 33 21.36 2.11 -22.19
C THR A 33 22.05 2.34 -23.53
N LYS A 34 21.37 2.95 -24.50
CA LYS A 34 21.94 3.34 -25.80
C LYS A 34 23.01 4.43 -25.69
N SER A 35 22.96 5.31 -24.69
CA SER A 35 23.98 6.33 -24.46
C SER A 35 25.20 5.79 -23.70
N PHE A 36 25.14 4.53 -23.23
CA PHE A 36 26.23 3.91 -22.49
C PHE A 36 27.08 3.02 -23.41
N ALA A 37 28.19 3.57 -23.91
CA ALA A 37 29.04 2.93 -24.91
C ALA A 37 29.46 1.47 -24.59
N PRO A 38 29.89 1.09 -23.38
CA PRO A 38 30.22 -0.30 -23.06
C PRO A 38 29.05 -1.26 -23.28
N PHE A 39 27.84 -0.84 -22.92
CA PHE A 39 26.66 -1.65 -23.13
C PHE A 39 26.23 -1.65 -24.59
N GLN A 40 26.31 -0.51 -25.29
CA GLN A 40 25.87 -0.36 -26.68
C GLN A 40 26.81 -1.05 -27.69
N ASN A 41 28.12 -1.05 -27.43
CA ASN A 41 29.13 -1.64 -28.31
C ASN A 41 29.36 -3.14 -28.09
N ALA A 42 28.69 -3.74 -27.10
CA ALA A 42 28.73 -5.19 -26.89
C ALA A 42 28.20 -5.93 -28.14
N ARG A 43 29.00 -6.84 -28.69
CA ARG A 43 28.66 -7.66 -29.87
C ARG A 43 27.45 -8.55 -29.63
N GLN A 44 27.36 -9.13 -28.44
CA GLN A 44 26.28 -10.01 -28.02
C GLN A 44 25.91 -9.71 -26.56
N ARG A 45 24.62 -9.85 -26.24
CA ARG A 45 24.10 -9.70 -24.88
C ARG A 45 23.24 -10.92 -24.60
N ILE A 46 23.60 -11.66 -23.56
CA ILE A 46 22.87 -12.84 -23.12
C ILE A 46 22.17 -12.46 -21.82
N TYR A 47 20.84 -12.56 -21.82
CA TYR A 47 20.01 -12.29 -20.65
C TYR A 47 19.55 -13.63 -20.08
N MET A 48 19.90 -13.89 -18.82
CA MET A 48 19.49 -15.10 -18.11
C MET A 48 18.56 -14.71 -16.97
N SER A 49 17.37 -15.29 -16.94
CA SER A 49 16.40 -15.12 -15.88
C SER A 49 15.67 -16.43 -15.63
N ALA A 50 15.34 -16.70 -14.37
CA ALA A 50 14.50 -17.84 -13.99
C ALA A 50 13.07 -17.71 -14.55
N THR A 51 12.65 -16.48 -14.85
CA THR A 51 11.38 -16.16 -15.51
C THR A 51 11.64 -15.11 -16.58
N LEU A 52 11.43 -15.46 -17.85
CA LEU A 52 11.76 -14.53 -18.95
C LEU A 52 10.72 -13.40 -19.10
N GLY A 53 9.50 -13.59 -18.58
CA GLY A 53 8.44 -12.58 -18.56
C GLY A 53 7.96 -12.17 -19.95
N GLU A 54 6.66 -12.20 -20.18
CA GLU A 54 6.07 -11.86 -21.48
C GLU A 54 5.65 -10.39 -21.58
N GLY A 55 5.56 -9.69 -20.44
CA GLY A 55 5.00 -8.34 -20.37
C GLY A 55 5.98 -7.21 -20.71
N GLY A 56 7.17 -7.50 -21.25
CA GLY A 56 8.18 -6.48 -21.58
C GLY A 56 9.08 -6.03 -20.41
N ASP A 57 9.10 -6.74 -19.28
CA ASP A 57 9.93 -6.37 -18.11
C ASP A 57 11.43 -6.25 -18.44
N LEU A 58 11.99 -7.22 -19.16
CA LEU A 58 13.41 -7.21 -19.55
C LEU A 58 13.72 -6.04 -20.47
N GLU A 59 12.84 -5.78 -21.44
CA GLU A 59 12.91 -4.65 -22.36
C GLU A 59 12.94 -3.32 -21.61
N ARG A 60 12.08 -3.12 -20.60
CA ARG A 60 12.07 -1.91 -19.74
C ARG A 60 13.31 -1.79 -18.87
N ILE A 61 13.82 -2.90 -18.33
CA ILE A 61 15.04 -2.91 -17.50
C ILE A 61 16.25 -2.47 -18.31
N PHE A 62 16.38 -2.99 -19.53
CA PHE A 62 17.58 -2.78 -20.36
C PHE A 62 17.42 -1.72 -21.44
N GLY A 63 16.26 -1.08 -21.59
CA GLY A 63 16.01 -0.10 -22.65
C GLY A 63 16.16 -0.70 -24.04
N ARG A 64 15.65 -1.92 -24.25
CA ARG A 64 15.73 -2.64 -25.53
C ARG A 64 14.35 -2.82 -26.12
N LYS A 65 14.19 -2.49 -27.40
CA LYS A 65 12.89 -2.56 -28.09
C LYS A 65 12.39 -4.00 -28.26
N LYS A 66 13.30 -4.96 -28.38
CA LYS A 66 13.01 -6.39 -28.53
C LYS A 66 14.17 -7.20 -27.96
N ILE A 67 13.84 -8.25 -27.21
CA ILE A 67 14.79 -9.28 -26.78
C ILE A 67 14.30 -10.60 -27.34
N GLU A 68 15.17 -11.30 -28.07
CA GLU A 68 14.89 -12.65 -28.57
C GLU A 68 14.91 -13.64 -27.41
N ARG A 69 13.86 -14.45 -27.31
CA ARG A 69 13.65 -15.42 -26.22
C ARG A 69 13.83 -16.83 -26.75
N ILE A 70 14.57 -17.65 -26.02
CA ILE A 70 14.71 -19.08 -26.28
C ILE A 70 13.66 -19.78 -25.38
N PRO A 71 12.70 -20.53 -25.94
CA PRO A 71 11.68 -21.21 -25.15
C PRO A 71 12.31 -22.32 -24.29
N ALA A 72 11.65 -22.64 -23.18
CA ALA A 72 12.00 -23.82 -22.41
C ALA A 72 11.72 -25.09 -23.24
N PRO A 73 12.51 -26.18 -23.06
CA PRO A 73 12.20 -27.47 -23.68
C PRO A 73 10.83 -27.99 -23.25
N GLU A 74 10.15 -28.74 -24.12
CA GLU A 74 8.86 -29.38 -23.79
C GLU A 74 8.99 -30.30 -22.56
N GLY A 75 8.00 -30.26 -21.65
CA GLY A 75 7.94 -31.07 -20.42
C GLY A 75 8.56 -30.42 -19.18
N TRP A 76 9.19 -29.25 -19.30
CA TRP A 76 9.73 -28.47 -18.17
C TRP A 76 8.73 -27.47 -17.57
N ASP A 77 7.47 -27.52 -18.02
CA ASP A 77 6.38 -26.60 -17.72
C ASP A 77 5.55 -27.00 -16.49
N LYS A 78 5.72 -28.24 -16.00
CA LYS A 78 4.97 -28.77 -14.85
C LYS A 78 5.81 -29.16 -13.65
N GLN A 79 7.09 -29.51 -13.83
CA GLN A 79 7.93 -30.04 -12.75
C GLN A 79 8.83 -28.96 -12.14
N GLY A 80 8.69 -28.74 -10.83
CA GLY A 80 9.56 -27.85 -10.06
C GLY A 80 10.82 -28.55 -9.54
N ILE A 81 11.67 -27.79 -8.85
CA ILE A 81 12.92 -28.29 -8.23
C ILE A 81 12.76 -28.32 -6.71
N GLY A 82 12.87 -29.53 -6.15
CA GLY A 82 12.73 -29.81 -4.72
C GLY A 82 11.30 -29.66 -4.22
N ARG A 83 11.10 -29.87 -2.91
CA ARG A 83 9.79 -29.85 -2.25
C ARG A 83 9.72 -28.74 -1.19
N ARG A 84 8.63 -27.98 -1.18
CA ARG A 84 8.39 -26.95 -0.15
C ARG A 84 7.10 -27.22 0.60
N PHE A 85 7.16 -27.08 1.92
CA PHE A 85 5.97 -27.04 2.76
C PHE A 85 5.69 -25.60 3.17
N PHE A 86 4.58 -25.03 2.69
CA PHE A 86 4.17 -23.66 3.05
C PHE A 86 3.31 -23.66 4.31
N VAL A 87 3.56 -22.71 5.23
CA VAL A 87 2.80 -22.55 6.47
C VAL A 87 2.37 -21.09 6.66
N PHE A 88 1.11 -20.87 7.02
CA PHE A 88 0.44 -19.57 7.11
C PHE A 88 -0.13 -19.29 8.52
N PRO A 89 0.72 -18.96 9.51
CA PRO A 89 0.29 -18.83 10.91
C PRO A 89 -0.58 -17.59 11.21
N MET A 90 -0.65 -16.61 10.28
CA MET A 90 -1.47 -15.40 10.44
C MET A 90 -2.98 -15.62 10.28
N ARG A 91 -3.40 -16.83 9.95
CA ARG A 91 -4.83 -17.18 9.92
C ARG A 91 -5.48 -17.19 11.31
N MET A 92 -4.70 -17.53 12.34
CA MET A 92 -5.19 -17.67 13.72
C MET A 92 -4.73 -16.56 14.67
N ARG A 93 -3.66 -15.86 14.31
CA ARG A 93 -2.94 -14.92 15.18
C ARG A 93 -2.62 -13.64 14.43
N ASP A 94 -2.39 -12.57 15.19
CA ASP A 94 -1.89 -11.33 14.61
C ASP A 94 -0.44 -11.50 14.12
N GLU A 95 0.01 -10.58 13.26
CA GLU A 95 1.33 -10.63 12.63
C GLU A 95 2.49 -10.75 13.62
N ALA A 96 2.44 -10.06 14.77
CA ALA A 96 3.54 -10.08 15.74
C ALA A 96 3.62 -11.45 16.43
N THR A 97 2.47 -11.97 16.87
CA THR A 97 2.40 -13.32 17.46
C THR A 97 2.81 -14.40 16.46
N SER A 98 2.36 -14.30 15.20
CA SER A 98 2.73 -15.22 14.13
C SER A 98 4.22 -15.16 13.80
N LEU A 99 4.83 -13.96 13.80
CA LEU A 99 6.28 -13.81 13.62
C LEU A 99 7.05 -14.47 14.75
N ASN A 100 6.62 -14.26 16.01
CA ASN A 100 7.29 -14.88 17.16
C ASN A 100 7.21 -16.40 17.12
N LEU A 101 6.07 -16.96 16.68
CA LEU A 101 5.91 -18.40 16.47
C LEU A 101 6.83 -18.92 15.35
N ALA A 102 6.89 -18.21 14.21
CA ALA A 102 7.79 -18.57 13.13
C ALA A 102 9.26 -18.54 13.59
N ILE A 103 9.66 -17.51 14.34
CA ILE A 103 11.01 -17.43 14.88
C ILE A 103 11.26 -18.55 15.89
N SER A 104 10.30 -18.93 16.73
CA SER A 104 10.54 -20.00 17.71
C SER A 104 10.82 -21.36 17.06
N TRP A 105 10.25 -21.62 15.87
CA TRP A 105 10.53 -22.84 15.09
C TRP A 105 11.94 -22.91 14.53
N VAL A 106 12.76 -21.85 14.58
CA VAL A 106 14.18 -21.95 14.18
C VAL A 106 14.94 -22.98 15.00
N THR A 107 14.51 -23.29 16.24
CA THR A 107 15.14 -24.32 17.08
C THR A 107 14.98 -25.74 16.54
N LYS A 108 14.04 -25.95 15.60
CA LYS A 108 13.84 -27.24 14.91
C LYS A 108 14.81 -27.44 13.73
N PHE A 109 15.64 -26.44 13.41
CA PHE A 109 16.55 -26.43 12.26
C PHE A 109 17.93 -25.88 12.66
N ASP A 110 19.00 -26.32 11.99
CA ASP A 110 20.32 -25.74 12.24
C ASP A 110 20.40 -24.25 11.84
N ARG A 111 19.71 -23.92 10.74
CA ARG A 111 19.89 -22.67 10.02
C ARG A 111 18.59 -22.18 9.43
N ALA A 112 18.30 -20.89 9.60
CA ALA A 112 17.12 -20.24 9.04
C ALA A 112 17.49 -19.02 8.19
N LEU A 113 16.72 -18.80 7.13
CA LEU A 113 16.79 -17.64 6.26
C LEU A 113 15.52 -16.82 6.42
N VAL A 114 15.66 -15.52 6.68
CA VAL A 114 14.56 -14.56 6.72
C VAL A 114 14.73 -13.56 5.58
N LEU A 115 13.71 -13.46 4.73
CA LEU A 115 13.63 -12.46 3.66
C LEU A 115 12.65 -11.36 4.03
N THR A 116 13.09 -10.10 3.95
CA THR A 116 12.25 -8.93 4.24
C THR A 116 12.26 -7.91 3.09
N PRO A 117 11.19 -7.10 2.92
CA PRO A 117 11.07 -6.15 1.83
C PRO A 117 11.83 -4.85 2.06
N SER A 118 12.40 -4.62 3.24
CA SER A 118 13.15 -3.39 3.52
C SER A 118 14.13 -3.55 4.68
N ASN A 119 15.10 -2.65 4.76
CA ASN A 119 16.04 -2.61 5.91
C ASN A 119 15.29 -2.39 7.23
N ARG A 120 14.27 -1.52 7.22
CA ARG A 120 13.43 -1.27 8.39
C ARG A 120 12.74 -2.56 8.87
N ASP A 121 12.24 -3.36 7.94
CA ASP A 121 11.57 -4.61 8.28
C ASP A 121 12.57 -5.70 8.71
N ALA A 122 13.78 -5.72 8.14
CA ALA A 122 14.86 -6.56 8.66
C ALA A 122 15.26 -6.18 10.09
N ASP A 123 15.31 -4.89 10.42
CA ASP A 123 15.67 -4.45 11.75
C ASP A 123 14.60 -4.83 12.78
N LYS A 124 13.31 -4.67 12.44
CA LYS A 124 12.19 -5.19 13.27
C LYS A 124 12.30 -6.69 13.52
N VAL A 125 12.59 -7.49 12.50
CA VAL A 125 12.71 -8.95 12.68
C VAL A 125 13.94 -9.28 13.53
N LYS A 126 15.07 -8.59 13.37
CA LYS A 126 16.24 -8.78 14.25
C LYS A 126 15.94 -8.42 15.71
N GLU A 127 15.14 -7.39 15.95
CA GLU A 127 14.66 -7.04 17.29
C GLU A 127 13.81 -8.17 17.87
N ALA A 128 12.81 -8.64 17.13
CA ALA A 128 11.96 -9.77 17.54
C ALA A 128 12.77 -11.04 17.83
N ILE A 129 13.78 -11.36 17.01
CA ILE A 129 14.69 -12.49 17.26
C ILE A 129 15.39 -12.30 18.60
N ARG A 130 16.01 -11.14 18.85
CA ARG A 130 16.76 -10.88 20.12
C ARG A 130 15.89 -10.96 21.37
N GLU A 131 14.59 -10.71 21.25
CA GLU A 131 13.64 -10.78 22.37
C GLU A 131 13.25 -12.23 22.72
N ILE A 132 13.40 -13.19 21.79
CA ILE A 132 12.99 -14.59 21.98
C ILE A 132 14.13 -15.38 22.65
N PRO A 133 13.95 -15.87 23.90
CA PRO A 133 15.02 -16.53 24.65
C PRO A 133 15.62 -17.75 23.94
N ALA A 134 14.78 -18.51 23.22
CA ALA A 134 15.19 -19.72 22.49
C ALA A 134 16.18 -19.45 21.34
N THR A 135 16.32 -18.19 20.91
CA THR A 135 17.22 -17.82 19.81
C THR A 135 18.52 -17.15 20.28
N LYS A 136 18.72 -17.01 21.60
CA LYS A 136 19.86 -16.29 22.19
C LYS A 136 21.22 -16.80 21.74
N ASP A 137 21.33 -18.11 21.49
CA ASP A 137 22.58 -18.77 21.05
C ASP A 137 22.74 -18.82 19.52
N HIS A 138 21.77 -18.29 18.75
CA HIS A 138 21.85 -18.29 17.29
C HIS A 138 22.70 -17.12 16.79
N ALA A 139 23.67 -17.42 15.92
CA ALA A 139 24.46 -16.40 15.26
C ALA A 139 23.62 -15.65 14.20
N LEU A 140 23.56 -14.32 14.31
CA LEU A 140 22.85 -13.46 13.36
C LEU A 140 23.77 -13.02 12.21
N PHE A 141 23.31 -13.24 10.98
CA PHE A 141 24.01 -12.84 9.76
C PHE A 141 23.22 -11.81 8.96
N ALA A 142 23.92 -10.81 8.45
CA ALA A 142 23.41 -9.85 7.48
C ALA A 142 23.87 -10.20 6.05
N ALA A 143 23.20 -9.62 5.05
CA ALA A 143 23.48 -9.83 3.63
C ALA A 143 24.97 -9.66 3.27
N ALA A 144 25.61 -8.59 3.77
CA ALA A 144 27.00 -8.30 3.48
C ALA A 144 27.97 -9.41 3.94
N GLN A 145 27.65 -10.10 5.04
CA GLN A 145 28.48 -11.19 5.57
C GLN A 145 28.36 -12.43 4.68
N LEU A 146 27.15 -12.76 4.24
CA LEU A 146 26.88 -13.89 3.34
C LEU A 146 27.47 -13.68 1.93
N GLU A 147 27.44 -12.44 1.44
CA GLU A 147 28.07 -12.06 0.16
C GLU A 147 29.59 -12.15 0.21
N ALA A 148 30.20 -11.76 1.33
CA ALA A 148 31.64 -11.91 1.52
C ALA A 148 32.05 -13.38 1.60
N SER A 149 31.27 -14.21 2.31
CA SER A 149 31.46 -15.66 2.35
C SER A 149 30.24 -16.36 2.98
N LYS A 150 29.73 -17.40 2.30
CA LYS A 150 28.69 -18.27 2.88
C LYS A 150 29.24 -19.21 3.96
N LYS A 151 30.55 -19.40 4.07
CA LYS A 151 31.16 -20.41 4.96
C LYS A 151 30.82 -20.19 6.42
N SER A 152 30.87 -18.93 6.89
CA SER A 152 30.58 -18.62 8.29
C SER A 152 29.14 -18.96 8.69
N PHE A 153 28.20 -18.88 7.74
CA PHE A 153 26.80 -19.25 7.97
C PHE A 153 26.61 -20.77 7.86
N THR A 154 27.09 -21.38 6.78
CA THR A 154 26.91 -22.82 6.50
C THR A 154 27.64 -23.75 7.49
N GLN A 155 28.69 -23.27 8.15
CA GLN A 155 29.42 -24.02 9.17
C GLN A 155 28.89 -23.80 10.60
N ALA A 156 27.93 -22.89 10.80
CA ALA A 156 27.33 -22.65 12.10
C ALA A 156 26.13 -23.60 12.32
N ASN A 157 26.08 -24.27 13.47
CA ASN A 157 25.01 -25.20 13.83
C ASN A 157 23.71 -24.52 14.31
N SER A 158 23.77 -23.21 14.60
CA SER A 158 22.62 -22.40 15.01
C SER A 158 22.80 -21.00 14.46
N ALA A 159 22.20 -20.72 13.29
CA ALA A 159 22.37 -19.44 12.64
C ALA A 159 21.10 -18.94 11.95
N ILE A 160 20.90 -17.62 11.97
CA ILE A 160 19.77 -16.96 11.31
C ILE A 160 20.31 -15.85 10.42
N ALA A 161 20.01 -15.93 9.14
CA ALA A 161 20.33 -14.91 8.16
C ALA A 161 19.11 -14.01 7.92
N VAL A 162 19.24 -12.69 8.12
CA VAL A 162 18.16 -11.73 7.85
C VAL A 162 18.54 -10.83 6.68
N LEU A 163 17.84 -10.97 5.56
CA LEU A 163 18.15 -10.31 4.29
C LEU A 163 17.04 -9.34 3.87
N ALA A 164 17.37 -8.05 3.83
CA ALA A 164 16.49 -7.01 3.31
C ALA A 164 16.66 -6.82 1.80
N ASN A 165 15.56 -6.63 1.07
CA ASN A 165 15.57 -6.29 -0.36
C ASN A 165 16.33 -7.28 -1.26
N ARG A 166 16.60 -8.48 -0.75
CA ARG A 166 17.50 -9.47 -1.36
C ARG A 166 16.76 -10.78 -1.55
N TYR A 167 15.69 -10.70 -2.35
CA TYR A 167 15.04 -11.90 -2.89
C TYR A 167 15.90 -12.56 -3.99
N ASP A 168 17.02 -11.92 -4.35
CA ASP A 168 18.00 -12.31 -5.37
C ASP A 168 19.43 -12.45 -4.81
N GLY A 169 20.14 -13.51 -5.23
CA GLY A 169 21.61 -13.57 -5.21
C GLY A 169 22.28 -14.45 -4.15
N ILE A 170 21.53 -15.15 -3.28
CA ILE A 170 22.08 -16.14 -2.34
C ILE A 170 21.28 -17.42 -2.44
N ASP A 171 21.96 -18.55 -2.51
CA ASP A 171 21.33 -19.86 -2.65
C ASP A 171 21.89 -20.77 -1.58
N LEU A 172 21.01 -21.43 -0.83
CA LEU A 172 21.34 -22.25 0.31
C LEU A 172 20.77 -23.65 0.05
N ILE A 173 21.59 -24.58 -0.41
CA ILE A 173 21.14 -25.89 -0.90
C ILE A 173 21.24 -26.97 0.18
N GLY A 174 20.32 -27.94 0.16
CA GLY A 174 20.32 -29.07 1.09
C GLY A 174 20.43 -28.62 2.56
N ASP A 175 21.44 -29.14 3.25
CA ASP A 175 21.66 -28.82 4.66
C ASP A 175 22.17 -27.39 4.89
N GLU A 176 22.55 -26.62 3.87
CA GLU A 176 22.95 -25.22 4.05
C GLU A 176 21.82 -24.39 4.69
N CYS A 177 20.56 -24.61 4.30
CA CYS A 177 19.39 -24.04 4.97
C CYS A 177 18.10 -24.72 4.49
N ARG A 178 17.30 -25.26 5.42
CA ARG A 178 16.01 -25.90 5.13
C ARG A 178 14.81 -25.10 5.63
N TYR A 179 15.04 -23.94 6.27
CA TYR A 179 13.97 -23.14 6.84
C TYR A 179 14.00 -21.70 6.32
N LEU A 180 12.92 -21.29 5.65
CA LEU A 180 12.72 -19.96 5.09
C LEU A 180 11.53 -19.26 5.74
N ILE A 181 11.73 -18.04 6.21
CA ILE A 181 10.66 -17.13 6.63
C ILE A 181 10.60 -15.99 5.60
N ILE A 182 9.45 -15.85 4.93
CA ILE A 182 9.18 -14.69 4.07
C ILE A 182 8.32 -13.71 4.87
N TYR A 183 8.93 -12.60 5.30
CA TYR A 183 8.24 -11.54 6.03
C TYR A 183 7.93 -10.37 5.09
N GLY A 184 6.67 -10.22 4.69
CA GLY A 184 6.17 -9.16 3.82
C GLY A 184 6.36 -9.44 2.32
N LEU A 185 5.82 -8.53 1.49
CA LEU A 185 5.86 -8.62 0.03
C LEU A 185 6.71 -7.48 -0.58
N PRO A 186 7.68 -7.77 -1.47
CA PRO A 186 8.48 -6.75 -2.13
C PRO A 186 7.78 -6.16 -3.36
N GLU A 187 6.70 -5.40 -3.13
CA GLU A 187 5.90 -4.81 -4.21
C GLU A 187 6.66 -3.77 -5.04
N SER A 188 7.51 -2.97 -4.40
CA SER A 188 8.28 -1.90 -5.06
C SER A 188 9.72 -1.85 -4.54
N THR A 189 10.66 -1.55 -5.44
CA THR A 189 12.09 -1.41 -5.13
C THR A 189 12.57 0.03 -5.06
N ASN A 190 11.77 0.97 -5.57
CA ASN A 190 12.14 2.36 -5.68
C ASN A 190 10.88 3.25 -5.73
N LEU A 191 11.07 4.57 -5.59
CA LEU A 191 9.96 5.53 -5.52
C LEU A 191 9.11 5.59 -6.79
N GLN A 192 9.69 5.33 -7.97
CA GLN A 192 8.94 5.29 -9.22
C GLN A 192 7.96 4.11 -9.23
N GLU A 193 8.44 2.90 -8.96
CA GLU A 193 7.57 1.72 -8.89
C GLU A 193 6.47 1.93 -7.85
N ARG A 194 6.83 2.47 -6.68
CA ARG A 194 5.86 2.74 -5.62
C ARG A 194 4.80 3.74 -6.06
N PHE A 195 5.19 4.83 -6.73
CA PHE A 195 4.25 5.80 -7.28
C PHE A 195 3.32 5.17 -8.33
N ILE A 196 3.87 4.38 -9.25
CA ILE A 196 3.09 3.72 -10.31
C ILE A 196 2.08 2.72 -9.71
N ILE A 197 2.47 1.97 -8.68
CA ILE A 197 1.60 1.01 -7.99
C ILE A 197 0.55 1.74 -7.14
N SER A 198 1.00 2.56 -6.18
CA SER A 198 0.11 3.05 -5.11
C SER A 198 -0.61 4.35 -5.44
N ARG A 199 -0.08 5.17 -6.35
CA ARG A 199 -0.71 6.45 -6.72
C ARG A 199 -1.44 6.33 -8.04
N LEU A 200 -0.77 5.86 -9.09
CA LEU A 200 -1.37 5.71 -10.41
C LEU A 200 -2.30 4.50 -10.54
N GLY A 201 -2.20 3.52 -9.65
CA GLY A 201 -3.02 2.31 -9.72
C GLY A 201 -2.70 1.39 -10.90
N ALA A 202 -1.45 1.40 -11.34
CA ALA A 202 -0.95 0.59 -12.45
C ALA A 202 -0.13 -0.61 -11.94
N SER A 203 -0.64 -1.32 -10.93
CA SER A 203 0.03 -2.48 -10.33
C SER A 203 0.21 -3.65 -11.31
N VAL A 204 -0.64 -3.72 -12.35
CA VAL A 204 -0.56 -4.69 -13.45
C VAL A 204 0.82 -4.74 -14.10
N LEU A 205 1.48 -3.57 -14.22
CA LEU A 205 2.83 -3.44 -14.79
C LEU A 205 3.89 -4.28 -14.06
N PHE A 206 3.67 -4.56 -12.77
CA PHE A 206 4.65 -5.22 -11.92
C PHE A 206 4.23 -6.63 -11.49
N GLN A 207 3.08 -7.15 -11.95
CA GLN A 207 2.61 -8.47 -11.53
C GLN A 207 3.59 -9.59 -11.89
N VAL A 208 4.14 -9.56 -13.12
CA VAL A 208 5.18 -10.51 -13.56
C VAL A 208 6.39 -10.46 -12.63
N ARG A 209 6.81 -9.25 -12.25
CA ARG A 209 7.96 -9.02 -11.38
C ARG A 209 7.71 -9.47 -9.95
N ILE A 210 6.54 -9.17 -9.39
CA ILE A 210 6.12 -9.60 -8.05
C ILE A 210 6.08 -11.13 -8.00
N ARG A 211 5.40 -11.78 -8.96
CA ARG A 211 5.38 -13.24 -9.09
C ARG A 211 6.79 -13.82 -9.13
N THR A 212 7.64 -13.26 -9.99
CA THR A 212 9.04 -13.68 -10.14
C THR A 212 9.81 -13.62 -8.83
N ARG A 213 9.72 -12.50 -8.10
CA ARG A 213 10.39 -12.33 -6.81
C ARG A 213 9.90 -13.35 -5.79
N ILE A 214 8.61 -13.63 -5.73
CA ILE A 214 8.04 -14.62 -4.80
C ILE A 214 8.52 -16.03 -5.16
N THR A 215 8.46 -16.41 -6.44
CA THR A 215 8.94 -17.73 -6.90
C THR A 215 10.43 -17.91 -6.60
N GLN A 216 11.22 -16.87 -6.85
CA GLN A 216 12.65 -16.86 -6.53
C GLN A 216 12.91 -16.93 -5.02
N ALA A 217 12.15 -16.20 -4.22
CA ALA A 217 12.21 -16.23 -2.76
C ALA A 217 12.01 -17.64 -2.23
N ALA A 218 10.92 -18.29 -2.66
CA ALA A 218 10.56 -19.63 -2.25
C ALA A 218 11.57 -20.68 -2.71
N GLY A 219 12.26 -20.47 -3.83
CA GLY A 219 13.28 -21.37 -4.37
C GLY A 219 14.69 -21.20 -3.78
N ARG A 220 14.90 -20.33 -2.79
CA ARG A 220 16.26 -20.08 -2.24
C ARG A 220 16.84 -21.28 -1.47
N CYS A 221 15.96 -22.12 -0.94
CA CYS A 221 16.32 -23.30 -0.13
C CYS A 221 16.12 -24.63 -0.88
N THR A 222 15.72 -24.61 -2.16
CA THR A 222 15.48 -25.83 -2.95
C THR A 222 16.11 -25.70 -4.34
N ARG A 223 17.16 -26.49 -4.62
CA ARG A 223 17.88 -26.49 -5.90
C ARG A 223 18.21 -27.85 -6.48
N SER A 224 18.03 -28.92 -5.71
CA SER A 224 18.03 -30.29 -6.21
C SER A 224 16.63 -30.89 -6.11
N SER A 225 16.35 -31.94 -6.90
CA SER A 225 15.08 -32.69 -6.81
C SER A 225 14.90 -33.39 -5.45
N THR A 226 15.99 -33.59 -4.70
CA THR A 226 16.00 -34.18 -3.37
C THR A 226 15.97 -33.15 -2.24
N ASP A 227 16.10 -31.86 -2.55
CA ASP A 227 16.04 -30.81 -1.54
C ASP A 227 14.61 -30.61 -1.06
N TYR A 228 14.50 -30.21 0.21
CA TYR A 228 13.24 -29.81 0.79
C TYR A 228 13.42 -28.63 1.74
N ALA A 229 12.40 -27.78 1.83
CA ALA A 229 12.40 -26.63 2.72
C ALA A 229 11.03 -26.32 3.32
N LEU A 230 11.01 -25.90 4.58
CA LEU A 230 9.87 -25.28 5.22
C LEU A 230 9.84 -23.80 4.83
N VAL A 231 8.69 -23.29 4.38
CA VAL A 231 8.48 -21.89 3.99
C VAL A 231 7.34 -21.29 4.81
N VAL A 232 7.67 -20.42 5.77
CA VAL A 232 6.67 -19.74 6.60
C VAL A 232 6.40 -18.33 6.07
N ILE A 233 5.13 -18.02 5.87
CA ILE A 233 4.67 -16.74 5.30
C ILE A 233 4.13 -15.83 6.40
N ILE A 234 4.76 -14.66 6.58
CA ILE A 234 4.38 -13.63 7.54
C ILE A 234 4.22 -12.29 6.82
N GLY A 235 3.28 -11.45 7.25
CA GLY A 235 2.97 -10.15 6.70
C GLY A 235 1.69 -10.13 5.87
N ASP A 236 0.80 -9.17 6.13
CA ASP A 236 -0.54 -9.09 5.54
C ASP A 236 -0.55 -9.15 4.00
N LYS A 237 0.40 -8.48 3.33
CA LYS A 237 0.44 -8.41 1.86
C LYS A 237 0.81 -9.72 1.19
N VAL A 238 1.85 -10.40 1.68
CA VAL A 238 2.29 -11.69 1.12
C VAL A 238 1.29 -12.78 1.48
N HIS A 239 0.69 -12.71 2.66
CA HIS A 239 -0.40 -13.57 3.06
C HIS A 239 -1.60 -13.43 2.11
N GLN A 240 -2.04 -12.20 1.86
CA GLN A 240 -3.12 -11.91 0.91
C GLN A 240 -2.79 -12.38 -0.51
N TYR A 241 -1.56 -12.17 -0.99
CA TYR A 241 -1.12 -12.65 -2.30
C TYR A 241 -1.36 -14.16 -2.46
N PHE A 242 -0.97 -14.98 -1.49
CA PHE A 242 -1.15 -16.43 -1.57
C PHE A 242 -2.59 -16.88 -1.32
N HIS A 243 -3.43 -16.07 -0.67
CA HIS A 243 -4.84 -16.42 -0.45
C HIS A 243 -5.76 -16.05 -1.63
N MET A 244 -5.31 -15.20 -2.55
CA MET A 244 -6.04 -14.87 -3.78
C MET A 244 -5.90 -16.00 -4.82
N PRO A 245 -6.99 -16.72 -5.18
CA PRO A 245 -6.93 -17.78 -6.20
C PRO A 245 -6.35 -17.28 -7.52
N GLU A 246 -6.75 -16.09 -7.97
CA GLU A 246 -6.32 -15.52 -9.26
C GLU A 246 -4.81 -15.21 -9.27
N LYS A 247 -4.18 -15.03 -8.10
CA LYS A 247 -2.72 -14.88 -7.99
C LYS A 247 -2.03 -16.24 -7.99
N ARG A 248 -2.58 -17.22 -7.26
CA ARG A 248 -2.05 -18.59 -7.21
C ARG A 248 -2.06 -19.24 -8.58
N GLU A 249 -3.14 -19.12 -9.33
CA GLU A 249 -3.29 -19.70 -10.68
C GLU A 249 -2.20 -19.25 -11.67
N THR A 250 -1.56 -18.08 -11.43
CA THR A 250 -0.46 -17.59 -12.27
C THR A 250 0.91 -18.20 -11.93
N LEU A 251 1.03 -18.93 -10.83
CA LEU A 251 2.25 -19.60 -10.40
C LEU A 251 2.46 -20.88 -11.21
N HIS A 252 3.67 -21.42 -11.17
CA HIS A 252 3.96 -22.73 -11.77
C HIS A 252 3.16 -23.85 -11.07
N PRO A 253 2.62 -24.87 -11.77
CA PRO A 253 1.75 -25.89 -11.18
C PRO A 253 2.29 -26.53 -9.90
N GLU A 254 3.58 -26.86 -9.85
CA GLU A 254 4.24 -27.39 -8.63
C GLU A 254 4.08 -26.45 -7.44
N LEU A 255 4.38 -25.15 -7.63
CA LEU A 255 4.28 -24.16 -6.56
C LEU A 255 2.82 -23.88 -6.19
N GLN A 256 1.90 -23.98 -7.14
CA GLN A 256 0.46 -23.89 -6.86
C GLN A 256 0.01 -25.00 -5.90
N ALA A 257 0.35 -26.26 -6.20
CA ALA A 257 -0.02 -27.40 -5.37
C ALA A 257 0.57 -27.29 -3.96
N GLU A 258 1.85 -26.92 -3.84
CA GLU A 258 2.52 -26.71 -2.55
C GLU A 258 1.86 -25.60 -1.71
N VAL A 259 1.49 -24.48 -2.33
CA VAL A 259 0.81 -23.38 -1.66
C VAL A 259 -0.62 -23.78 -1.30
N ASN A 260 -1.36 -24.45 -2.18
CA ASN A 260 -2.72 -24.92 -1.92
C ASN A 260 -2.74 -25.85 -0.71
N PHE A 261 -1.86 -26.85 -0.72
CA PHE A 261 -1.67 -27.75 0.40
C PHE A 261 -1.32 -26.99 1.68
N GLY A 262 -0.37 -26.05 1.62
CA GLY A 262 0.00 -25.25 2.79
C GLY A 262 -1.13 -24.37 3.34
N VAL A 263 -1.93 -23.76 2.47
CA VAL A 263 -3.13 -22.98 2.85
C VAL A 263 -4.15 -23.87 3.55
N ASP A 264 -4.32 -25.11 3.07
CA ASP A 264 -5.25 -26.08 3.65
C ASP A 264 -4.74 -26.65 4.97
N GLN A 265 -3.48 -27.04 5.06
CA GLN A 265 -2.87 -27.53 6.31
C GLN A 265 -2.69 -26.43 7.37
N SER A 266 -2.80 -25.16 6.98
CA SER A 266 -2.82 -24.04 7.92
C SER A 266 -4.23 -23.74 8.47
N LYS A 267 -5.25 -24.50 8.05
CA LYS A 267 -6.63 -24.46 8.59
C LYS A 267 -6.75 -25.33 9.84
N VAL A 268 -6.02 -24.97 10.89
CA VAL A 268 -6.10 -25.67 12.17
C VAL A 268 -6.85 -24.81 13.20
N ASP A 269 -7.46 -25.47 14.18
CA ASP A 269 -8.15 -24.81 15.30
C ASP A 269 -7.19 -24.55 16.48
N ASP A 270 -6.24 -25.47 16.72
CA ASP A 270 -5.17 -25.31 17.70
C ASP A 270 -3.81 -24.98 17.02
N PRO A 271 -3.14 -23.86 17.37
CA PRO A 271 -1.80 -23.55 16.88
C PRO A 271 -0.72 -24.60 17.13
N SER A 272 -0.91 -25.49 18.12
CA SER A 272 0.03 -26.59 18.38
C SER A 272 0.10 -27.57 17.19
N GLU A 273 -1.00 -27.77 16.46
CA GLU A 273 -1.10 -28.65 15.29
C GLU A 273 -0.18 -28.20 14.14
N LEU A 274 0.09 -26.89 14.00
CA LEU A 274 1.08 -26.41 13.03
C LEU A 274 2.49 -26.91 13.38
N GLY A 275 2.80 -26.96 14.68
CA GLY A 275 4.06 -27.49 15.17
C GLY A 275 4.23 -28.97 14.84
N ASP A 276 3.17 -29.75 15.03
CA ASP A 276 3.13 -31.19 14.74
C ASP A 276 3.27 -31.46 13.23
N ASN A 277 2.56 -30.71 12.39
CA ASN A 277 2.69 -30.79 10.93
C ASN A 277 4.13 -30.47 10.46
N ILE A 278 4.79 -29.51 11.12
CA ILE A 278 6.19 -29.20 10.87
C ILE A 278 7.10 -30.37 11.29
N ASP A 279 6.81 -31.05 12.41
CA ASP A 279 7.60 -32.20 12.84
C ASP A 279 7.45 -33.41 11.91
N ILE A 280 6.24 -33.65 11.39
CA ILE A 280 5.98 -34.64 10.33
C ILE A 280 6.80 -34.30 9.08
N PHE A 281 6.76 -33.03 8.66
CA PHE A 281 7.56 -32.56 7.54
C PHE A 281 9.04 -32.80 7.79
N ILE A 282 9.62 -32.31 8.91
CA ILE A 282 11.05 -32.46 9.20
C ILE A 282 11.48 -33.93 9.20
N THR A 283 10.66 -34.81 9.78
CA THR A 283 10.94 -36.26 9.88
C THR A 283 11.04 -36.94 8.51
N HIS A 284 10.36 -36.42 7.47
CA HIS A 284 10.33 -37.01 6.12
C HIS A 284 9.95 -38.51 6.10
N GLY A 285 9.07 -38.91 7.02
CA GLY A 285 8.62 -40.30 7.18
C GLY A 285 7.47 -40.71 6.23
N PRO A 286 6.85 -41.89 6.47
CA PRO A 286 5.73 -42.40 5.66
C PRO A 286 4.51 -41.47 5.61
N GLU A 287 4.25 -40.75 6.70
CA GLU A 287 3.16 -39.75 6.77
C GLU A 287 3.41 -38.59 5.81
N TRP A 288 4.61 -38.01 5.82
CA TRP A 288 4.99 -36.98 4.86
C TRP A 288 4.94 -37.49 3.41
N LYS A 289 5.33 -38.75 3.17
CA LYS A 289 5.23 -39.35 1.83
C LYS A 289 3.79 -39.39 1.30
N THR A 290 2.82 -39.63 2.19
CA THR A 290 1.40 -39.59 1.83
C THR A 290 0.97 -38.17 1.46
N ALA A 291 1.39 -37.17 2.24
CA ALA A 291 1.15 -35.76 1.93
C ALA A 291 1.81 -35.33 0.60
N ASP A 292 3.05 -35.75 0.35
CA ASP A 292 3.79 -35.47 -0.89
C ASP A 292 3.09 -36.06 -2.12
N ASN A 293 2.61 -37.30 -2.03
CA ASN A 293 1.82 -37.92 -3.11
C ASN A 293 0.56 -37.10 -3.43
N HIS A 294 -0.14 -36.60 -2.42
CA HIS A 294 -1.32 -35.76 -2.63
C HIS A 294 -0.97 -34.42 -3.31
N ILE A 295 0.17 -33.81 -2.96
CA ILE A 295 0.67 -32.61 -3.64
C ILE A 295 0.96 -32.91 -5.12
N LEU A 296 1.57 -34.06 -5.42
CA LEU A 296 1.87 -34.47 -6.80
C LEU A 296 0.62 -34.72 -7.63
N GLU A 297 -0.39 -35.41 -7.07
CA GLU A 297 -1.69 -35.63 -7.72
C GLU A 297 -2.38 -34.30 -8.03
N THR A 298 -2.43 -33.40 -7.04
CA THR A 298 -3.01 -32.06 -7.21
C THR A 298 -2.28 -31.27 -8.29
N ARG A 299 -0.95 -31.32 -8.32
CA ARG A 299 -0.14 -30.63 -9.34
C ARG A 299 -0.51 -31.06 -10.76
N ASP A 300 -0.72 -32.36 -10.97
CA ASP A 300 -0.92 -32.90 -12.32
C ASP A 300 -2.23 -32.42 -12.95
N GLU A 301 -3.20 -32.01 -12.12
CA GLU A 301 -4.48 -31.40 -12.50
C GLU A 301 -4.39 -29.88 -12.76
N LEU A 302 -3.32 -29.22 -12.31
CA LEU A 302 -3.18 -27.77 -12.37
C LEU A 302 -2.51 -27.29 -13.67
N THR A 303 -2.85 -26.07 -14.06
CA THR A 303 -2.25 -25.36 -15.19
C THR A 303 -1.87 -23.94 -14.78
N GLN A 304 -0.92 -23.34 -15.50
CA GLN A 304 -0.51 -21.97 -15.25
C GLN A 304 -1.35 -21.00 -16.08
N SER A 305 -2.17 -20.21 -15.41
CA SER A 305 -2.92 -19.12 -16.04
C SER A 305 -1.99 -17.98 -16.45
N PRO A 306 -2.24 -17.33 -17.60
CA PRO A 306 -1.49 -16.15 -18.00
C PRO A 306 -1.78 -14.99 -17.06
N ILE A 307 -0.80 -14.11 -16.85
CA ILE A 307 -1.03 -12.86 -16.12
C ILE A 307 -1.88 -11.93 -17.01
N PRO A 308 -2.96 -11.32 -16.49
CA PRO A 308 -3.79 -10.40 -17.26
C PRO A 308 -3.00 -9.27 -17.92
N PHE A 309 -3.39 -8.90 -19.14
CA PHE A 309 -2.83 -7.78 -19.92
C PHE A 309 -1.35 -7.88 -20.30
N THR A 310 -0.74 -9.05 -20.12
CA THR A 310 0.68 -9.26 -20.43
C THR A 310 0.98 -9.05 -21.92
N SER A 311 0.07 -9.44 -22.83
CA SER A 311 0.24 -9.19 -24.28
C SER A 311 0.29 -7.70 -24.60
N GLN A 312 -0.68 -6.93 -24.09
CA GLN A 312 -0.74 -5.47 -24.27
C GLN A 312 0.52 -4.78 -23.76
N LEU A 313 0.98 -5.17 -22.56
CA LEU A 313 2.22 -4.64 -21.98
C LEU A 313 3.49 -5.05 -22.77
N GLY A 314 3.49 -6.24 -23.36
CA GLY A 314 4.57 -6.72 -24.23
C GLY A 314 4.58 -6.00 -25.58
N GLU A 315 3.41 -5.72 -26.15
CA GLU A 315 3.27 -5.00 -27.42
C GLU A 315 3.58 -3.50 -27.29
N SER A 316 3.32 -2.89 -26.13
CA SER A 316 3.61 -1.48 -25.89
C SER A 316 5.11 -1.20 -25.75
N VAL A 317 5.89 -2.15 -25.19
CA VAL A 317 7.24 -1.88 -24.66
C VAL A 317 8.23 -1.32 -25.70
N ALA A 318 8.12 -1.74 -26.95
CA ALA A 318 8.99 -1.25 -28.02
C ALA A 318 8.82 0.27 -28.23
N TYR A 319 7.60 0.77 -28.07
CA TYR A 319 7.25 2.18 -28.18
C TYR A 319 7.61 2.95 -26.91
N GLU A 320 7.56 2.33 -25.73
CA GLU A 320 8.04 2.95 -24.49
C GLU A 320 9.55 3.20 -24.53
N VAL A 321 10.31 2.24 -25.05
CA VAL A 321 11.75 2.40 -25.27
C VAL A 321 12.01 3.49 -26.32
N LYS A 322 11.22 3.52 -27.41
CA LYS A 322 11.29 4.59 -28.43
C LYS A 322 11.01 5.97 -27.81
N TYR A 323 10.01 6.09 -26.94
CA TYR A 323 9.68 7.30 -26.19
C TYR A 323 10.87 7.75 -25.35
N GLN A 324 11.46 6.85 -24.54
CA GLN A 324 12.58 7.20 -23.68
C GLN A 324 13.82 7.61 -24.49
N ASP A 325 14.10 6.93 -25.60
CA ASP A 325 15.21 7.28 -26.49
C ASP A 325 15.02 8.67 -27.11
N ALA A 326 13.81 8.98 -27.60
CA ALA A 326 13.49 10.28 -28.18
C ALA A 326 13.56 11.40 -27.14
N LEU A 327 13.04 11.14 -25.94
CA LEU A 327 13.08 12.09 -24.82
C LEU A 327 14.52 12.36 -24.40
N TRP A 328 15.36 11.32 -24.37
CA TRP A 328 16.79 11.44 -24.08
C TRP A 328 17.54 12.26 -25.14
N ALA A 329 17.05 12.26 -26.40
CA ALA A 329 17.62 13.05 -27.49
C ALA A 329 17.05 14.48 -27.57
N GLY A 330 16.03 14.82 -26.77
CA GLY A 330 15.31 16.10 -26.87
C GLY A 330 14.38 16.23 -28.09
N ASP A 331 14.07 15.13 -28.78
CA ASP A 331 13.18 15.11 -29.95
C ASP A 331 11.72 14.93 -29.50
N PHE A 332 11.09 16.04 -29.08
CA PHE A 332 9.76 16.01 -28.48
C PHE A 332 8.63 15.63 -29.46
N ASP A 333 8.82 15.80 -30.77
CA ASP A 333 7.86 15.34 -31.77
C ASP A 333 7.84 13.79 -31.82
N SER A 334 9.01 13.17 -31.84
CA SER A 334 9.13 11.71 -31.73
C SER A 334 8.66 11.18 -30.37
N VAL A 335 8.85 11.94 -29.29
CA VAL A 335 8.32 11.61 -27.94
C VAL A 335 6.80 11.53 -27.99
N LEU A 336 6.13 12.56 -28.52
CA LEU A 336 4.67 12.59 -28.62
C LEU A 336 4.14 11.45 -29.50
N SER A 337 4.76 11.21 -30.66
CA SER A 337 4.40 10.08 -31.54
C SER A 337 4.54 8.73 -30.81
N ALA A 338 5.66 8.50 -30.13
CA ALA A 338 5.89 7.24 -29.42
C ALA A 338 4.91 7.05 -28.24
N ALA A 339 4.55 8.12 -27.53
CA ALA A 339 3.55 8.04 -26.46
C ALA A 339 2.16 7.65 -27.01
N LYS A 340 1.77 8.20 -28.18
CA LYS A 340 0.53 7.81 -28.87
C LYS A 340 0.56 6.35 -29.32
N ASP A 341 1.70 5.88 -29.84
CA ASP A 341 1.87 4.46 -30.21
C ASP A 341 1.71 3.54 -28.98
N VAL A 342 2.24 3.93 -27.81
CA VAL A 342 2.03 3.18 -26.56
C VAL A 342 0.55 3.13 -26.19
N LEU A 343 -0.15 4.27 -26.21
CA LEU A 343 -1.57 4.34 -25.87
C LEU A 343 -2.42 3.41 -26.75
N ALA A 344 -2.11 3.33 -28.05
CA ALA A 344 -2.79 2.44 -28.99
C ALA A 344 -2.59 0.94 -28.69
N LYS A 345 -1.57 0.57 -27.90
CA LYS A 345 -1.33 -0.83 -27.45
C LYS A 345 -1.91 -1.14 -26.07
N LEU A 346 -2.30 -0.11 -25.33
CA LEU A 346 -2.84 -0.25 -23.98
C LEU A 346 -4.37 -0.18 -23.95
N GLU A 347 -5.05 -0.49 -25.06
CA GLU A 347 -6.51 -0.53 -25.14
C GLU A 347 -7.10 -1.70 -24.32
N GLY A 348 -8.29 -1.47 -23.73
CA GLY A 348 -9.04 -2.47 -22.96
C GLY A 348 -8.64 -2.61 -21.49
N GLY A 349 -9.48 -3.26 -20.69
CA GLY A 349 -9.23 -3.54 -19.27
C GLY A 349 -9.30 -2.34 -18.33
N ASN A 350 -9.80 -2.58 -17.13
CA ASN A 350 -9.88 -1.59 -16.06
C ASN A 350 -8.50 -1.42 -15.40
N GLU A 351 -7.76 -2.51 -15.31
CA GLU A 351 -6.43 -2.64 -14.72
C GLU A 351 -5.34 -1.83 -15.45
N LEU A 352 -5.56 -1.50 -16.73
CA LEU A 352 -4.66 -0.67 -17.53
C LEU A 352 -4.97 0.84 -17.43
N LYS A 353 -6.09 1.25 -16.82
CA LYS A 353 -6.50 2.66 -16.70
C LYS A 353 -5.40 3.55 -16.14
N GLY A 354 -4.77 3.12 -15.05
CA GLY A 354 -3.70 3.87 -14.40
C GLY A 354 -2.47 4.06 -15.29
N TYR A 355 -2.15 3.04 -16.08
CA TYR A 355 -1.01 3.10 -16.98
C TYR A 355 -1.30 3.95 -18.22
N ARG A 356 -2.52 3.86 -18.77
CA ARG A 356 -3.01 4.80 -19.80
C ARG A 356 -3.02 6.24 -19.31
N ALA A 357 -3.42 6.49 -18.06
CA ALA A 357 -3.41 7.81 -17.47
C ALA A 357 -1.99 8.40 -17.43
N LEU A 358 -1.00 7.59 -17.01
CA LEU A 358 0.42 7.99 -17.09
C LEU A 358 0.85 8.31 -18.52
N TRP A 359 0.56 7.45 -19.48
CA TRP A 359 0.98 7.69 -20.87
C TRP A 359 0.31 8.89 -21.53
N ASN A 360 -0.96 9.16 -21.21
CA ASN A 360 -1.62 10.39 -21.61
C ASN A 360 -0.98 11.62 -20.95
N TYR A 361 -0.63 11.56 -19.65
CA TYR A 361 0.11 12.64 -19.00
C TYR A 361 1.48 12.91 -19.67
N LEU A 362 2.20 11.86 -20.04
CA LEU A 362 3.49 11.96 -20.73
C LEU A 362 3.32 12.53 -22.15
N ALA A 363 2.29 12.11 -22.89
CA ALA A 363 1.95 12.67 -24.20
C ALA A 363 1.59 14.17 -24.10
N GLY A 364 0.75 14.54 -23.13
CA GLY A 364 0.38 15.94 -22.89
C GLY A 364 1.59 16.80 -22.52
N SER A 365 2.51 16.26 -21.71
CA SER A 365 3.76 16.92 -21.34
C SER A 365 4.67 17.15 -22.56
N ALA A 366 4.78 16.16 -23.45
CA ALA A 366 5.55 16.30 -24.69
C ALA A 366 4.95 17.35 -25.63
N ALA A 367 3.62 17.33 -25.80
CA ALA A 367 2.90 18.32 -26.61
C ALA A 367 3.09 19.75 -26.06
N TYR A 368 3.05 19.92 -24.74
CA TYR A 368 3.31 21.21 -24.08
C TYR A 368 4.73 21.72 -24.38
N GLN A 369 5.75 20.85 -24.31
CA GLN A 369 7.14 21.22 -24.66
C GLN A 369 7.32 21.63 -26.12
N THR A 370 6.49 21.09 -27.03
CA THR A 370 6.46 21.48 -28.45
C THR A 370 5.54 22.67 -28.76
N ASN A 371 5.04 23.39 -27.75
CA ASN A 371 4.07 24.48 -27.91
C ASN A 371 2.79 24.07 -28.68
N GLN A 372 2.27 22.87 -28.41
CA GLN A 372 0.99 22.37 -28.95
C GLN A 372 -0.08 22.34 -27.83
N PRO A 373 -0.61 23.49 -27.37
CA PRO A 373 -1.45 23.58 -26.17
C PRO A 373 -2.77 22.82 -26.29
N GLN A 374 -3.39 22.78 -27.47
CA GLN A 374 -4.63 22.04 -27.70
C GLN A 374 -4.41 20.52 -27.55
N VAL A 375 -3.36 19.99 -28.18
CA VAL A 375 -2.97 18.58 -28.07
C VAL A 375 -2.58 18.23 -26.63
N ALA A 376 -1.90 19.14 -25.93
CA ALA A 376 -1.58 18.98 -24.53
C ALA A 376 -2.84 18.87 -23.68
N GLN A 377 -3.80 19.78 -23.86
CA GLN A 377 -5.07 19.81 -23.13
C GLN A 377 -5.89 18.53 -23.37
N GLU A 378 -5.98 18.06 -24.62
CA GLU A 378 -6.66 16.81 -24.98
C GLU A 378 -6.07 15.61 -24.22
N HIS A 379 -4.74 15.49 -24.21
CA HIS A 379 -4.07 14.39 -23.51
C HIS A 379 -4.17 14.50 -21.99
N PHE A 380 -4.08 15.69 -21.39
CA PHE A 380 -4.28 15.85 -19.94
C PHE A 380 -5.73 15.55 -19.54
N ALA A 381 -6.71 15.95 -20.34
CA ALA A 381 -8.11 15.57 -20.15
C ALA A 381 -8.30 14.05 -20.24
N ALA A 382 -7.71 13.40 -21.25
CA ALA A 382 -7.75 11.95 -21.40
C ALA A 382 -7.06 11.23 -20.24
N ALA A 383 -5.96 11.77 -19.70
CA ALA A 383 -5.29 11.25 -18.51
C ALA A 383 -6.24 11.25 -17.31
N PHE A 384 -6.91 12.39 -17.06
CA PHE A 384 -7.91 12.51 -16.00
C PHE A 384 -9.10 11.58 -16.23
N SER A 385 -9.64 11.47 -17.45
CA SER A 385 -10.74 10.54 -17.75
C SER A 385 -10.37 9.07 -17.52
N CYS A 386 -9.11 8.68 -17.75
CA CYS A 386 -8.64 7.32 -17.47
C CYS A 386 -8.60 7.02 -15.97
N ALA A 387 -8.26 8.02 -15.14
CA ALA A 387 -8.07 7.84 -13.70
C ALA A 387 -8.61 9.06 -12.94
N SER A 388 -9.93 9.23 -12.99
CA SER A 388 -10.64 10.40 -12.45
C SER A 388 -10.50 10.54 -10.94
N ALA A 389 -10.17 9.44 -10.27
CA ALA A 389 -9.87 9.41 -8.85
C ALA A 389 -8.47 9.96 -8.48
N LEU A 390 -7.68 10.48 -9.43
CA LEU A 390 -6.36 11.06 -9.19
C LEU A 390 -6.40 12.60 -9.18
N PRO A 391 -6.32 13.24 -7.99
CA PRO A 391 -6.44 14.70 -7.84
C PRO A 391 -5.51 15.53 -8.71
N TRP A 392 -4.25 15.12 -8.82
CA TRP A 392 -3.22 15.90 -9.49
C TRP A 392 -3.41 15.95 -11.01
N LEU A 393 -4.07 14.94 -11.61
CA LEU A 393 -4.40 14.98 -13.05
C LEU A 393 -5.46 16.05 -13.34
N LYS A 394 -6.43 16.22 -12.43
CA LYS A 394 -7.44 17.28 -12.53
C LYS A 394 -6.81 18.67 -12.47
N GLN A 395 -5.90 18.89 -11.52
CA GLN A 395 -5.18 20.16 -11.37
C GLN A 395 -4.45 20.56 -12.66
N ILE A 396 -3.77 19.60 -13.28
CA ILE A 396 -3.01 19.87 -14.50
C ILE A 396 -3.96 20.24 -15.64
N GLN A 397 -5.08 19.54 -15.77
CA GLN A 397 -6.12 19.87 -16.76
C GLN A 397 -6.64 21.30 -16.57
N GLU A 398 -6.94 21.71 -15.34
CA GLU A 398 -7.46 23.04 -15.01
C GLU A 398 -6.42 24.15 -15.24
N LEU A 399 -5.18 23.95 -14.79
CA LEU A 399 -4.07 24.90 -14.95
C LEU A 399 -3.80 25.21 -16.43
N ILE A 400 -3.99 24.24 -17.31
CA ILE A 400 -3.73 24.39 -18.75
C ILE A 400 -4.96 24.94 -19.48
N SER A 401 -6.15 24.86 -18.87
CA SER A 401 -7.39 25.36 -19.46
C SER A 401 -7.61 26.88 -19.24
N ASP A 402 -6.59 27.62 -18.78
CA ASP A 402 -6.64 29.06 -18.44
C ASP A 402 -7.79 29.44 -17.47
N GLN A 403 -8.33 28.47 -16.72
CA GLN A 403 -9.31 28.73 -15.69
C GLN A 403 -8.58 29.06 -14.39
N ASN A 404 -8.43 30.36 -14.10
CA ASN A 404 -8.07 30.85 -12.77
C ASN A 404 -8.99 30.21 -11.74
N GLN A 405 -8.50 29.30 -10.88
CA GLN A 405 -9.34 28.82 -9.79
C GLN A 405 -8.61 28.26 -8.56
N THR A 406 -9.24 28.59 -7.42
CA THR A 406 -9.10 28.00 -6.09
C THR A 406 -9.08 26.48 -6.15
N VAL A 407 -8.24 25.83 -5.33
CA VAL A 407 -8.14 24.35 -5.21
C VAL A 407 -9.54 23.70 -5.22
N PRO A 408 -9.92 22.97 -6.29
CA PRO A 408 -11.23 22.32 -6.36
C PRO A 408 -11.45 21.30 -5.26
N VAL A 409 -12.71 21.19 -4.80
CA VAL A 409 -13.14 20.24 -3.77
C VAL A 409 -12.81 18.79 -4.16
N ASP A 410 -12.90 18.44 -5.46
CA ASP A 410 -12.54 17.11 -6.02
C ASP A 410 -11.10 16.67 -5.77
N ILE A 411 -10.15 17.61 -5.63
CA ILE A 411 -8.76 17.28 -5.31
C ILE A 411 -8.62 16.79 -3.87
N ILE A 412 -9.35 17.44 -2.95
CA ILE A 412 -9.36 17.07 -1.54
C ILE A 412 -10.01 15.70 -1.37
N TYR A 413 -10.99 15.34 -2.22
CA TYR A 413 -11.59 14.00 -2.23
C TYR A 413 -10.56 12.90 -2.50
N GLY A 414 -9.68 13.03 -3.50
CA GLY A 414 -8.72 11.94 -3.77
C GLY A 414 -7.64 11.79 -2.70
N GLU A 415 -7.13 12.88 -2.10
CA GLU A 415 -6.21 12.76 -0.96
C GLU A 415 -6.88 12.08 0.24
N ARG A 416 -8.15 12.38 0.48
CA ARG A 416 -8.95 11.74 1.53
C ARG A 416 -9.12 10.24 1.27
N ILE A 417 -9.45 9.85 0.05
CA ILE A 417 -9.54 8.44 -0.34
C ILE A 417 -8.21 7.72 -0.12
N GLU A 418 -7.09 8.34 -0.50
CA GLU A 418 -5.76 7.79 -0.25
C GLU A 418 -5.45 7.63 1.26
N ARG A 419 -5.89 8.57 2.11
CA ARG A 419 -5.77 8.43 3.57
C ARG A 419 -6.64 7.27 4.10
N ILE A 420 -7.85 7.08 3.55
CA ILE A 420 -8.72 5.93 3.87
C ILE A 420 -8.02 4.62 3.45
N GLU A 421 -7.47 4.53 2.23
CA GLU A 421 -6.68 3.38 1.77
C GLU A 421 -5.55 3.05 2.74
N GLY A 422 -4.79 4.06 3.18
CA GLY A 422 -3.67 3.87 4.10
C GLY A 422 -4.11 3.42 5.50
N ILE A 423 -5.33 3.74 5.95
CA ILE A 423 -5.89 3.21 7.19
C ILE A 423 -6.30 1.76 7.00
N PHE A 424 -7.02 1.46 5.91
CA PHE A 424 -7.45 0.12 5.59
C PHE A 424 -6.26 -0.83 5.37
N GLU A 425 -5.23 -0.39 4.66
CA GLU A 425 -4.00 -1.15 4.49
C GLU A 425 -3.35 -1.52 5.84
N ARG A 426 -3.40 -0.63 6.84
CA ARG A 426 -2.88 -0.89 8.19
C ARG A 426 -3.74 -1.86 8.99
N PHE A 427 -5.05 -1.90 8.74
CA PHE A 427 -5.91 -2.91 9.33
C PHE A 427 -5.58 -4.29 8.75
N GLY A 428 -5.26 -4.38 7.46
CA GLY A 428 -4.91 -5.64 6.83
C GLY A 428 -6.12 -6.57 6.65
N LYS A 429 -6.18 -7.26 5.51
CA LYS A 429 -7.31 -8.11 5.12
C LYS A 429 -7.44 -9.39 5.94
N SER A 430 -6.35 -9.84 6.55
CA SER A 430 -6.24 -11.14 7.23
C SER A 430 -7.05 -11.21 8.53
N GLY A 431 -7.50 -10.07 9.09
CA GLY A 431 -8.30 -10.05 10.30
C GLY A 431 -9.28 -8.87 10.37
N SER A 432 -10.56 -9.12 10.08
CA SER A 432 -11.66 -8.16 10.33
C SER A 432 -11.69 -7.67 11.79
N ALA A 433 -11.11 -8.44 12.73
CA ALA A 433 -11.00 -8.05 14.13
C ALA A 433 -10.33 -6.68 14.37
N LYS A 434 -9.34 -6.28 13.55
CA LYS A 434 -8.65 -4.98 13.75
C LYS A 434 -9.58 -3.80 13.46
N ILE A 435 -10.35 -3.85 12.36
CA ILE A 435 -11.32 -2.80 12.05
C ILE A 435 -12.48 -2.80 13.04
N GLU A 436 -12.98 -3.98 13.43
CA GLU A 436 -14.05 -4.07 14.43
C GLU A 436 -13.61 -3.52 15.78
N LYS A 437 -12.38 -3.83 16.22
CA LYS A 437 -11.79 -3.23 17.43
C LYS A 437 -11.66 -1.71 17.31
N TYR A 438 -11.32 -1.21 16.12
CA TYR A 438 -11.24 0.23 15.87
C TYR A 438 -12.63 0.90 15.98
N PHE A 439 -13.66 0.30 15.39
CA PHE A 439 -15.05 0.79 15.51
C PHE A 439 -15.55 0.71 16.95
N GLN A 440 -15.28 -0.40 17.63
CA GLN A 440 -15.67 -0.57 19.02
C GLN A 440 -15.01 0.48 19.94
N THR A 441 -13.73 0.78 19.71
CA THR A 441 -13.03 1.85 20.43
C THR A 441 -13.68 3.22 20.22
N ILE A 442 -14.19 3.50 19.01
CA ILE A 442 -14.92 4.75 18.73
C ILE A 442 -16.26 4.74 19.50
N ARG A 443 -17.03 3.64 19.42
CA ARG A 443 -18.33 3.53 20.09
C ARG A 443 -18.23 3.69 21.61
N GLU A 444 -17.27 3.00 22.22
CA GLU A 444 -17.02 3.06 23.67
C GLU A 444 -16.57 4.46 24.10
N GLY A 445 -15.63 5.07 23.39
CA GLY A 445 -15.16 6.41 23.71
C GLY A 445 -16.26 7.46 23.56
N LEU A 446 -17.06 7.40 22.49
CA LEU A 446 -18.21 8.31 22.32
C LEU A 446 -19.33 8.06 23.35
N SER A 447 -19.39 6.86 23.93
CA SER A 447 -20.35 6.51 24.99
C SER A 447 -19.88 6.92 26.39
N SER A 448 -18.60 7.24 26.56
CA SER A 448 -18.00 7.63 27.83
C SER A 448 -18.60 8.93 28.38
N SER A 449 -18.70 9.02 29.71
CA SER A 449 -19.02 10.25 30.44
C SER A 449 -17.80 11.11 30.74
N GLU A 450 -16.59 10.59 30.51
CA GLU A 450 -15.33 11.32 30.63
C GLU A 450 -14.98 12.05 29.33
N SER A 451 -14.39 13.24 29.41
CA SER A 451 -14.07 14.03 28.21
C SER A 451 -12.97 13.36 27.37
N LYS A 452 -11.89 12.86 28.00
CA LYS A 452 -10.72 12.38 27.26
C LYS A 452 -11.01 11.19 26.34
N PRO A 453 -11.73 10.13 26.78
CA PRO A 453 -12.12 9.04 25.88
C PRO A 453 -13.04 9.48 24.74
N PHE A 454 -13.91 10.46 24.98
CA PHE A 454 -14.80 11.04 23.98
C PHE A 454 -14.00 11.79 22.89
N GLU A 455 -13.10 12.66 23.33
CA GLU A 455 -12.20 13.42 22.44
C GLU A 455 -11.33 12.48 21.58
N ASP A 456 -10.75 11.45 22.19
CA ASP A 456 -9.93 10.46 21.49
C ASP A 456 -10.74 9.67 20.45
N ALA A 457 -12.02 9.40 20.72
CA ALA A 457 -12.91 8.75 19.78
C ALA A 457 -13.28 9.67 18.60
N GLN A 458 -13.51 10.97 18.84
CA GLN A 458 -13.68 11.94 17.76
C GLN A 458 -12.45 12.04 16.86
N VAL A 459 -11.24 12.04 17.43
CA VAL A 459 -10.00 12.02 16.64
C VAL A 459 -9.95 10.76 15.77
N LYS A 460 -10.20 9.57 16.35
CA LYS A 460 -10.21 8.30 15.62
C LYS A 460 -11.25 8.28 14.50
N LEU A 461 -12.44 8.83 14.73
CA LEU A 461 -13.46 8.98 13.69
C LEU A 461 -13.00 9.89 12.56
N GLY A 462 -12.43 11.06 12.87
CA GLY A 462 -11.87 11.97 11.86
C GLY A 462 -10.79 11.29 11.01
N ARG A 463 -9.90 10.50 11.64
CA ARG A 463 -8.90 9.70 10.94
C ARG A 463 -9.57 8.67 10.04
N LEU A 464 -10.51 7.88 10.57
CA LEU A 464 -11.24 6.85 9.83
C LEU A 464 -11.89 7.42 8.55
N LEU A 465 -12.44 8.62 8.65
CA LEU A 465 -13.02 9.34 7.52
C LEU A 465 -11.99 9.89 6.52
N GLY A 466 -10.70 9.73 6.77
CA GLY A 466 -9.62 10.21 5.90
C GLY A 466 -9.25 11.68 6.11
N PHE A 467 -9.63 12.29 7.23
CA PHE A 467 -9.24 13.67 7.55
C PHE A 467 -7.94 13.72 8.35
N GLU A 468 -7.27 14.87 8.27
CA GLU A 468 -6.26 15.21 9.27
C GLU A 468 -6.97 15.60 10.55
N SER A 469 -6.77 14.82 11.60
CA SER A 469 -7.37 15.08 12.90
C SER A 469 -6.38 14.88 14.04
N GLY A 470 -6.53 15.75 15.03
CA GLY A 470 -5.73 15.76 16.24
C GLY A 470 -6.51 16.35 17.41
N ASN A 471 -5.84 16.37 18.55
CA ASN A 471 -6.32 16.99 19.77
C ASN A 471 -5.14 17.79 20.34
N THR A 472 -5.40 18.77 21.21
CA THR A 472 -4.34 19.53 21.87
C THR A 472 -4.15 19.06 23.32
N GLU A 473 -2.92 19.10 23.84
CA GLU A 473 -2.57 18.48 25.13
C GLU A 473 -2.50 19.48 26.30
N ARG A 474 -2.64 20.79 26.06
CA ARG A 474 -2.50 21.82 27.10
C ARG A 474 -3.85 22.16 27.74
N SER A 475 -3.83 22.52 29.03
CA SER A 475 -5.03 22.98 29.73
C SER A 475 -5.53 24.30 29.13
N GLY A 476 -6.80 24.34 28.68
CA GLY A 476 -7.43 25.51 28.06
C GLY A 476 -7.24 25.59 26.53
N ASP A 477 -6.52 24.64 25.95
CA ASP A 477 -6.25 24.47 24.53
C ASP A 477 -7.45 23.70 23.89
N PRO A 478 -7.74 23.86 22.59
CA PRO A 478 -8.96 23.31 21.97
C PRO A 478 -9.14 21.80 22.05
N ASP A 479 -10.40 21.35 22.09
CA ASP A 479 -10.78 19.95 21.93
C ASP A 479 -10.44 19.45 20.49
N PRO A 480 -10.82 18.23 20.09
CA PRO A 480 -10.43 17.68 18.80
C PRO A 480 -10.72 18.61 17.63
N TRP A 481 -9.88 18.55 16.61
CA TRP A 481 -10.04 19.33 15.39
C TRP A 481 -9.87 18.44 14.18
N TRP A 482 -10.63 18.72 13.12
CA TRP A 482 -10.53 18.05 11.81
C TRP A 482 -10.24 19.09 10.72
N ILE A 483 -9.32 18.78 9.80
CA ILE A 483 -8.96 19.64 8.67
C ILE A 483 -9.48 19.01 7.35
N PHE A 484 -10.18 19.84 6.59
CA PHE A 484 -10.78 19.59 5.28
C PHE A 484 -10.07 20.44 4.20
N GLY A 485 -8.76 20.23 4.02
CA GLY A 485 -7.95 21.09 3.15
C GLY A 485 -7.73 22.48 3.76
N ARG A 486 -8.35 23.52 3.19
CA ARG A 486 -8.23 24.92 3.69
C ARG A 486 -9.29 25.33 4.71
N GLN A 487 -10.23 24.44 5.01
CA GLN A 487 -11.22 24.63 6.06
C GLN A 487 -11.00 23.60 7.16
N GLY A 488 -11.48 23.89 8.36
CA GLY A 488 -11.41 22.97 9.49
C GLY A 488 -12.57 23.18 10.44
N ILE A 489 -12.79 22.20 11.30
CA ILE A 489 -13.61 22.35 12.49
C ILE A 489 -12.74 22.14 13.72
N VAL A 490 -13.09 22.86 14.77
CA VAL A 490 -12.60 22.61 16.12
C VAL A 490 -13.81 22.38 17.00
N PHE A 491 -13.80 21.26 17.72
CA PHE A 491 -14.83 20.94 18.68
C PHE A 491 -14.60 21.73 19.97
N GLU A 492 -15.68 22.10 20.65
CA GLU A 492 -15.67 22.30 22.09
C GLU A 492 -16.58 21.24 22.72
N ASP A 493 -15.98 20.23 23.34
CA ASP A 493 -16.63 19.05 23.91
C ASP A 493 -17.07 19.34 25.34
N TYR A 494 -18.39 19.41 25.55
CA TYR A 494 -19.00 19.66 26.85
C TYR A 494 -19.84 18.44 27.27
N THR A 495 -19.14 17.35 27.58
CA THR A 495 -19.72 16.02 27.79
C THR A 495 -19.71 15.57 29.27
N ALA A 496 -18.67 15.93 30.03
CA ALA A 496 -18.48 15.56 31.43
C ALA A 496 -19.15 16.56 32.39
N THR A 497 -20.47 16.59 32.41
CA THR A 497 -21.25 17.61 33.12
C THR A 497 -22.33 17.00 34.02
N GLY A 498 -22.65 17.65 35.14
CA GLY A 498 -23.71 17.23 36.07
C GLY A 498 -25.13 17.30 35.48
N GLU A 499 -26.15 17.03 36.29
CA GLU A 499 -27.55 17.05 35.83
C GLU A 499 -27.97 18.43 35.29
N ASN A 500 -28.56 18.45 34.08
CA ASN A 500 -29.03 19.66 33.39
C ASN A 500 -27.97 20.78 33.24
N PRO A 501 -26.86 20.53 32.54
CA PRO A 501 -25.83 21.55 32.37
C PRO A 501 -26.37 22.72 31.56
N VAL A 502 -25.84 23.92 31.78
CA VAL A 502 -26.11 25.10 30.95
C VAL A 502 -24.79 25.59 30.38
N ILE A 503 -24.76 25.85 29.08
CA ILE A 503 -23.59 26.41 28.39
C ILE A 503 -23.43 27.87 28.82
N SER A 504 -22.36 28.16 29.57
CA SER A 504 -22.10 29.48 30.13
C SER A 504 -21.40 30.43 29.15
N LYS A 505 -21.54 31.74 29.38
CA LYS A 505 -20.80 32.77 28.62
C LYS A 505 -19.29 32.53 28.63
N LYS A 506 -18.72 32.11 29.76
CA LYS A 506 -17.28 31.82 29.89
C LYS A 506 -16.85 30.72 28.90
N LYS A 507 -17.63 29.64 28.79
CA LYS A 507 -17.37 28.55 27.86
C LYS A 507 -17.48 28.98 26.40
N VAL A 508 -18.49 29.76 26.04
CA VAL A 508 -18.63 30.30 24.68
C VAL A 508 -17.44 31.17 24.29
N LEU A 509 -16.96 32.03 25.19
CA LEU A 509 -15.80 32.88 24.94
C LEU A 509 -14.50 32.07 24.82
N GLN A 510 -14.34 31.01 25.62
CA GLN A 510 -13.21 30.09 25.50
C GLN A 510 -13.18 29.43 24.11
N ALA A 511 -14.30 28.85 23.70
CA ALA A 511 -14.38 28.14 22.42
C ALA A 511 -14.09 29.04 21.20
N LYS A 512 -14.48 30.32 21.27
CA LYS A 512 -14.20 31.31 20.21
C LYS A 512 -12.72 31.67 20.05
N ALA A 513 -11.90 31.43 21.06
CA ALA A 513 -10.46 31.69 20.98
C ALA A 513 -9.72 30.59 20.23
N HIS A 514 -10.25 29.36 20.21
CA HIS A 514 -9.61 28.17 19.64
C HIS A 514 -9.16 28.30 18.18
N PRO A 515 -9.95 28.89 17.25
CA PRO A 515 -9.53 29.05 15.86
C PRO A 515 -8.22 29.82 15.70
N ASN A 516 -7.95 30.81 16.56
CA ASN A 516 -6.72 31.62 16.46
C ASN A 516 -5.49 30.76 16.76
N THR A 517 -5.55 29.97 17.83
CA THR A 517 -4.47 29.04 18.23
C THR A 517 -4.21 27.99 17.15
N LEU A 518 -5.26 27.46 16.54
CA LEU A 518 -5.11 26.46 15.47
C LEU A 518 -4.64 27.08 14.15
N ALA A 519 -5.03 28.31 13.83
CA ALA A 519 -4.55 29.01 12.64
C ALA A 519 -3.04 29.30 12.71
N GLU A 520 -2.48 29.51 13.91
CA GLU A 520 -1.02 29.61 14.10
C GLU A 520 -0.30 28.27 13.84
N LYS A 521 -0.87 27.16 14.34
CA LYS A 521 -0.31 25.80 14.14
C LYS A 521 -0.52 25.28 12.71
N HIS A 522 -1.60 25.70 12.05
CA HIS A 522 -1.99 25.30 10.70
C HIS A 522 -2.24 26.53 9.82
N PRO A 523 -1.19 27.23 9.39
CA PRO A 523 -1.32 28.43 8.57
C PRO A 523 -2.10 28.17 7.28
N GLY A 524 -3.08 29.04 6.99
CA GLY A 524 -3.90 28.95 5.78
C GLY A 524 -5.14 28.06 5.91
N VAL A 525 -5.44 27.54 7.10
CA VAL A 525 -6.69 26.82 7.42
C VAL A 525 -7.63 27.73 8.21
N SER A 526 -8.89 27.83 7.76
CA SER A 526 -9.95 28.55 8.47
C SER A 526 -10.79 27.57 9.30
N PHE A 527 -10.88 27.78 10.62
CA PHE A 527 -11.59 26.89 11.54
C PHE A 527 -12.97 27.43 11.95
N SER A 528 -14.00 26.59 11.83
CA SER A 528 -15.31 26.79 12.44
C SER A 528 -15.37 26.11 13.82
N VAL A 529 -16.00 26.75 14.80
CA VAL A 529 -16.14 26.21 16.16
C VAL A 529 -17.47 25.47 16.29
N VAL A 530 -17.42 24.21 16.73
CA VAL A 530 -18.61 23.36 16.94
C VAL A 530 -18.68 22.91 18.39
N PHE A 531 -19.65 23.40 19.15
CA PHE A 531 -19.95 22.84 20.47
C PHE A 531 -20.60 21.47 20.33
N CYS A 532 -19.96 20.42 20.86
CA CYS A 532 -20.53 19.09 20.98
C CYS A 532 -20.88 18.84 22.46
N SER A 533 -22.18 18.82 22.78
CA SER A 533 -22.61 18.94 24.18
C SER A 533 -23.80 18.03 24.52
N THR A 534 -23.85 17.55 25.76
CA THR A 534 -25.04 16.89 26.34
C THR A 534 -26.10 17.90 26.78
N SER A 535 -25.70 19.16 27.02
CA SER A 535 -26.59 20.27 27.29
C SER A 535 -27.19 20.84 26.01
N ASP A 536 -28.50 21.05 26.04
CA ASP A 536 -29.30 21.75 25.04
C ASP A 536 -29.70 23.17 25.50
N LYS A 537 -29.13 23.67 26.60
CA LYS A 537 -29.47 24.96 27.22
C LYS A 537 -28.32 25.95 27.11
N LEU A 538 -28.59 27.14 26.60
CA LEU A 538 -27.66 28.26 26.59
C LEU A 538 -28.06 29.30 27.64
N ASP A 539 -27.08 29.81 28.39
CA ASP A 539 -27.29 30.96 29.28
C ASP A 539 -27.68 32.20 28.44
N LEU A 540 -28.71 32.94 28.86
CA LEU A 540 -29.13 34.18 28.21
C LEU A 540 -27.98 35.18 28.10
N ALA A 541 -27.10 35.25 29.11
CA ALA A 541 -25.92 36.11 29.10
C ALA A 541 -24.89 35.71 28.03
N ALA A 542 -24.95 34.49 27.49
CA ALA A 542 -24.05 34.00 26.45
C ALA A 542 -24.57 34.27 25.02
N LYS A 543 -25.87 34.57 24.85
CA LYS A 543 -26.55 34.67 23.54
C LYS A 543 -25.81 35.59 22.57
N ASP A 544 -25.52 36.81 23.00
CA ASP A 544 -24.88 37.84 22.16
C ASP A 544 -23.38 37.57 21.91
N HIS A 545 -22.80 36.59 22.61
CA HIS A 545 -21.40 36.24 22.46
C HIS A 545 -21.16 35.04 21.53
N THR A 546 -22.21 34.31 21.14
CA THR A 546 -22.14 33.08 20.32
C THR A 546 -21.54 33.30 18.92
N GLY A 547 -21.90 34.38 18.22
CA GLY A 547 -21.35 34.68 16.89
C GLY A 547 -21.50 33.52 15.89
N ASN A 548 -20.39 33.10 15.24
CA ASN A 548 -20.33 31.97 14.31
C ASN A 548 -19.89 30.66 15.01
N VAL A 549 -20.40 30.42 16.22
CA VAL A 549 -20.24 29.15 16.91
C VAL A 549 -21.46 28.27 16.62
N PHE A 550 -21.18 27.03 16.26
CA PHE A 550 -22.19 26.03 15.91
C PHE A 550 -22.40 25.04 17.04
N TYR A 551 -23.45 24.22 16.94
CA TYR A 551 -23.84 23.27 17.96
C TYR A 551 -24.28 21.94 17.33
N ILE A 552 -23.84 20.84 17.95
CA ILE A 552 -24.36 19.50 17.74
C ILE A 552 -24.56 18.82 19.11
N SER A 553 -25.67 18.09 19.26
CA SER A 553 -25.86 17.30 20.48
C SER A 553 -24.95 16.07 20.45
N VAL A 554 -24.52 15.58 21.61
CA VAL A 554 -23.75 14.31 21.71
C VAL A 554 -24.52 13.16 21.05
N GLU A 555 -25.84 13.12 21.18
CA GLU A 555 -26.67 12.08 20.58
C GLU A 555 -26.69 12.15 19.05
N ASP A 556 -26.81 13.35 18.48
CA ASP A 556 -26.74 13.54 17.02
C ASP A 556 -25.34 13.24 16.49
N PHE A 557 -24.29 13.58 17.24
CA PHE A 557 -22.91 13.25 16.88
C PHE A 557 -22.67 11.73 16.92
N ARG A 558 -23.21 11.02 17.91
CA ARG A 558 -23.17 9.55 17.98
C ARG A 558 -23.88 8.91 16.78
N ARG A 559 -25.07 9.41 16.43
CA ARG A 559 -25.80 8.93 15.23
C ARG A 559 -25.00 9.17 13.94
N PHE A 560 -24.46 10.36 13.77
CA PHE A 560 -23.56 10.69 12.66
C PHE A 560 -22.34 9.76 12.60
N SER A 561 -21.74 9.46 13.76
CA SER A 561 -20.59 8.58 13.87
C SER A 561 -20.92 7.14 13.45
N GLU A 562 -22.09 6.62 13.85
CA GLU A 562 -22.55 5.29 13.47
C GLU A 562 -22.87 5.21 11.97
N GLU A 563 -23.51 6.24 11.39
CA GLU A 563 -23.71 6.35 9.94
C GLU A 563 -22.36 6.31 9.19
N CYS A 564 -21.37 7.07 9.67
CA CYS A 564 -20.02 7.07 9.12
C CYS A 564 -19.37 5.68 9.18
N MET A 565 -19.39 5.02 10.34
CA MET A 565 -18.80 3.69 10.53
C MET A 565 -19.49 2.64 9.65
N ASN A 566 -20.81 2.73 9.46
CA ASN A 566 -21.54 1.84 8.56
C ASN A 566 -21.13 2.00 7.09
N ILE A 567 -20.86 3.23 6.63
CA ILE A 567 -20.31 3.44 5.28
C ILE A 567 -18.88 2.92 5.20
N MET A 568 -18.03 3.25 6.18
CA MET A 568 -16.64 2.78 6.23
C MET A 568 -16.52 1.26 6.24
N ARG A 569 -17.44 0.56 6.91
CA ARG A 569 -17.54 -0.91 6.88
C ARG A 569 -17.78 -1.43 5.46
N LYS A 570 -18.73 -0.84 4.72
CA LYS A 570 -19.00 -1.21 3.32
C LYS A 570 -17.80 -0.95 2.40
N LEU A 571 -17.09 0.16 2.64
CA LEU A 571 -15.86 0.47 1.91
C LEU A 571 -14.76 -0.55 2.22
N TRP A 572 -14.61 -0.94 3.49
CA TRP A 572 -13.66 -1.96 3.93
C TRP A 572 -13.93 -3.34 3.30
N ASP A 573 -15.18 -3.77 3.26
CA ASP A 573 -15.57 -5.07 2.71
C ASP A 573 -15.19 -5.20 1.23
N SER A 574 -15.29 -4.10 0.48
CA SER A 574 -14.92 -4.01 -0.93
C SER A 574 -13.46 -3.64 -1.20
N PHE A 575 -12.73 -3.13 -0.21
CA PHE A 575 -11.30 -2.81 -0.34
C PHE A 575 -10.54 -4.06 -0.75
N GLN A 576 -9.52 -3.99 -1.59
CA GLN A 576 -8.69 -5.15 -1.90
C GLN A 576 -7.25 -4.85 -1.53
N SER A 577 -6.71 -3.82 -2.15
CA SER A 577 -5.39 -3.28 -1.88
C SER A 577 -5.39 -1.79 -2.25
N PRO A 578 -4.38 -1.02 -1.80
CA PRO A 578 -4.24 0.37 -2.22
C PRO A 578 -4.00 0.48 -3.73
N GLY A 579 -4.48 1.57 -4.32
CA GLY A 579 -4.21 1.87 -5.73
C GLY A 579 -5.12 1.13 -6.71
N VAL A 580 -6.26 0.58 -6.27
CA VAL A 580 -7.26 0.05 -7.21
C VAL A 580 -8.18 1.20 -7.64
N ILE A 581 -8.08 1.62 -8.91
CA ILE A 581 -8.80 2.81 -9.42
C ILE A 581 -10.31 2.63 -9.29
N GLU A 582 -10.82 1.45 -9.63
CA GLU A 582 -12.25 1.12 -9.58
C GLU A 582 -12.78 1.21 -8.16
N TRP A 583 -11.96 0.81 -7.18
CA TRP A 583 -12.32 0.93 -5.77
C TRP A 583 -12.34 2.40 -5.34
N ARG A 584 -11.40 3.23 -5.79
CA ARG A 584 -11.42 4.67 -5.52
C ARG A 584 -12.63 5.36 -6.14
N GLU A 585 -12.99 5.01 -7.39
CA GLU A 585 -14.21 5.48 -8.07
C GLU A 585 -15.47 5.05 -7.28
N PHE A 586 -15.50 3.80 -6.80
CA PHE A 586 -16.57 3.29 -5.94
C PHE A 586 -16.67 4.06 -4.61
N VAL A 587 -15.55 4.32 -3.94
CA VAL A 587 -15.50 5.08 -2.69
C VAL A 587 -15.99 6.51 -2.92
N ALA A 588 -15.49 7.20 -3.94
CA ALA A 588 -15.90 8.56 -4.28
C ALA A 588 -17.42 8.64 -4.42
N ARG A 589 -18.00 7.75 -5.24
CA ARG A 589 -19.45 7.66 -5.42
C ARG A 589 -20.19 7.36 -4.11
N LYS A 590 -19.70 6.40 -3.31
CA LYS A 590 -20.34 6.04 -2.04
C LYS A 590 -20.31 7.15 -1.01
N LEU A 591 -19.22 7.91 -0.94
CA LEU A 591 -19.14 9.09 -0.06
C LEU A 591 -20.12 10.17 -0.51
N THR A 592 -20.24 10.42 -1.81
CA THR A 592 -21.24 11.37 -2.36
C THR A 592 -22.67 10.91 -2.10
N GLU A 593 -23.01 9.65 -2.40
CA GLU A 593 -24.34 9.07 -2.15
C GLU A 593 -24.73 9.16 -0.67
N ALA A 594 -23.77 8.97 0.24
CA ALA A 594 -23.97 9.04 1.69
C ALA A 594 -23.92 10.45 2.27
N LYS A 595 -23.72 11.50 1.45
CA LYS A 595 -23.48 12.88 1.91
C LYS A 595 -22.37 12.96 2.96
N LEU A 596 -21.30 12.22 2.73
CA LEU A 596 -20.10 12.22 3.54
C LEU A 596 -18.98 12.99 2.86
N GLY A 597 -19.27 13.88 1.91
CA GLY A 597 -18.31 14.83 1.35
C GLY A 597 -17.73 15.77 2.40
N SER A 598 -16.61 16.43 2.09
CA SER A 598 -16.02 17.42 3.01
C SER A 598 -17.02 18.56 3.29
N ASP A 599 -17.65 19.09 2.25
CA ASP A 599 -18.66 20.15 2.37
C ASP A 599 -19.94 19.65 3.03
N ASP A 600 -20.38 18.42 2.74
CA ASP A 600 -21.56 17.83 3.37
C ASP A 600 -21.36 17.65 4.89
N ILE A 601 -20.19 17.15 5.30
CA ILE A 601 -19.84 16.95 6.70
C ILE A 601 -19.71 18.30 7.40
N LEU A 602 -19.02 19.27 6.79
CA LEU A 602 -18.92 20.61 7.32
C LEU A 602 -20.31 21.22 7.51
N ALA A 603 -21.14 21.21 6.46
CA ALA A 603 -22.51 21.73 6.49
C ALA A 603 -23.37 21.04 7.56
N ARG A 604 -23.23 19.73 7.73
CA ARG A 604 -23.95 18.96 8.75
C ARG A 604 -23.55 19.38 10.16
N LEU A 605 -22.24 19.44 10.43
CA LEU A 605 -21.69 19.82 11.73
C LEU A 605 -21.90 21.30 12.06
N THR A 606 -22.07 22.16 11.04
CA THR A 606 -22.36 23.59 11.20
C THR A 606 -23.83 23.95 10.92
N SER A 607 -24.74 22.96 10.89
CA SER A 607 -26.14 23.17 10.49
C SER A 607 -26.95 23.98 11.50
N LYS A 608 -26.60 23.89 12.80
CA LYS A 608 -27.30 24.58 13.89
C LYS A 608 -26.35 25.57 14.57
N LYS A 609 -26.75 26.85 14.62
CA LYS A 609 -26.01 27.87 15.39
C LYS A 609 -26.25 27.67 16.88
N LEU A 610 -25.22 27.89 17.71
CA LEU A 610 -25.33 27.79 19.16
C LEU A 610 -26.39 28.75 19.74
N SER A 611 -26.57 29.91 19.12
CA SER A 611 -27.59 30.91 19.50
C SER A 611 -29.02 30.36 19.51
N SER A 612 -29.32 29.35 18.69
CA SER A 612 -30.66 28.74 18.62
C SER A 612 -31.09 28.06 19.92
N LEU A 613 -30.16 27.67 20.77
CA LEU A 613 -30.47 27.09 22.08
C LEU A 613 -31.04 28.10 23.09
N ALA A 614 -30.90 29.40 22.83
CA ALA A 614 -31.53 30.44 23.64
C ALA A 614 -33.00 30.71 23.26
N GLU A 615 -33.46 30.23 22.10
CA GLU A 615 -34.80 30.52 21.56
C GLU A 615 -35.87 29.51 22.01
N GLY A 616 -35.48 28.31 22.45
CA GLY A 616 -36.38 27.27 22.97
C GLY A 616 -36.97 27.52 24.37
N ARG A 617 -36.96 28.78 24.87
CA ARG A 617 -37.48 29.18 26.20
C ARG A 617 -38.71 30.11 26.12
N GLN A 618 -39.39 30.18 24.99
CA GLN A 618 -40.75 30.76 24.95
C GLN A 618 -41.80 29.66 25.09
N GLU A 619 -41.89 29.08 26.29
CA GLU A 619 -43.12 28.51 26.87
C GLU A 619 -43.00 28.48 28.40
#